data_AF-A0A356IG85-F1
#
_entry.id   AF-A0A356IG85-F1
#
_cell.length_a   1.000
_cell.length_b   1.000
_cell.length_c   1.000
_cell.angle_alpha   90.00
_cell.angle_beta   90.00
_cell.angle_gamma   90.00
#
_symmetry.space_group_name_H-M   'P 1'
#
loop_
_entity.id
_entity.type
_entity.pdbx_description
1 polymer ?
#
loop_
_entity_poly.entity_id
_entity_poly.type
_entity_poly.pdbx_seq_one_letter_code
_entity_poly.pdbx_strand_id
1 'polypeptide(L)'
;MPDVRPDKRSLGSGSRLRSFKDLGRYRVNDILLVSTLYDSFILSEDGQLSEVMLDEFLDLDLHHTPRLRRVSTGDHALRIARDEGRYNLIISSMHVADMSAKTLAEKVEAAGLQTPVISLAYDIRDLSDVDVSQVGSKVDRVFLWQGDVRILLAIVKYVEDRMNVARDTGEMGVQAIIVIEDNVRFYSSFLPVIYTELMRHSHSLLPDGMNRSHKLMRIQARPKILLCGTYEEAWRYFDVHQDDVLGVISDVSFPKDGQLFQRAGVEFAKRVRELQPDVPIMLQSGLHDLEIAAEAASLGVPYVMKDSPTLLQELREFMNEGFGFGDFVFRTPDGAVVSVARDLRELESQLHVVPPESVAFHGERNHFSRWLKARTEFELAHFLRPRRVSDYETVEGLRETLIDALRSYRRQQHRGVVADFEAEMFEPESDFSRIGSGSLGGKGRGLAFVNFMLSDYDLEARFPEVQVSVPAAVVLATDIFDRTLEENNLRDFALESKDHQEVAKRFRKARFPHDVYQQLRDLLKRATYPLAIRSSSLLEDSQYQP
;
A
#
# COMPACT_ATOMS: atom_id res chain seq x y z
N MET A 1 -29.81 -11.26 32.13
CA MET A 1 -29.08 -10.09 31.61
C MET A 1 -29.33 -10.06 30.11
N PRO A 2 -29.66 -8.92 29.50
CA PRO A 2 -30.14 -8.93 28.13
C PRO A 2 -28.99 -9.25 27.17
N ASP A 3 -29.29 -10.21 26.33
CA ASP A 3 -28.55 -10.73 25.18
C ASP A 3 -28.25 -9.60 24.18
N VAL A 4 -27.07 -9.01 24.29
CA VAL A 4 -26.55 -8.05 23.30
C VAL A 4 -25.90 -8.88 22.20
N ARG A 5 -26.71 -9.35 21.24
CA ARG A 5 -26.19 -9.76 19.93
C ARG A 5 -25.34 -8.61 19.38
N PRO A 6 -24.16 -8.89 18.78
CA PRO A 6 -23.37 -7.83 18.17
C PRO A 6 -24.25 -7.06 17.18
N ASP A 7 -24.31 -5.76 17.40
CA ASP A 7 -25.11 -4.76 16.72
C ASP A 7 -25.21 -5.06 15.21
N LYS A 8 -26.44 -5.06 14.65
CA LYS A 8 -26.70 -5.06 13.19
C LYS A 8 -26.28 -3.71 12.59
N ARG A 9 -25.09 -3.21 12.90
CA ARG A 9 -24.49 -2.12 12.15
C ARG A 9 -24.27 -2.66 10.75
N SER A 10 -24.95 -2.08 9.76
CA SER A 10 -24.56 -2.22 8.36
C SER A 10 -23.12 -1.73 8.20
N LEU A 11 -22.42 -2.19 7.15
CA LEU A 11 -21.19 -1.50 6.70
C LEU A 11 -21.54 -0.01 6.60
N GLY A 12 -20.98 0.80 7.50
CA GLY A 12 -21.33 2.21 7.62
C GLY A 12 -21.08 2.90 6.29
N SER A 13 -22.10 3.56 5.77
CA SER A 13 -21.98 4.38 4.58
C SER A 13 -21.22 5.67 4.91
N GLY A 14 -20.10 5.88 4.23
CA GLY A 14 -19.49 7.20 4.08
C GLY A 14 -18.66 7.72 5.26
N SER A 15 -17.35 7.88 5.00
CA SER A 15 -16.55 9.02 5.49
C SER A 15 -15.08 8.91 5.04
N ARG A 16 -14.50 7.70 4.92
CA ARG A 16 -13.05 7.56 4.74
C ARG A 16 -12.55 7.75 3.31
N LEU A 17 -13.36 7.47 2.29
CA LEU A 17 -12.96 7.66 0.89
C LEU A 17 -12.64 9.13 0.52
N ARG A 18 -13.09 10.12 1.30
CA ARG A 18 -12.94 11.55 0.97
C ARG A 18 -11.55 12.15 1.24
N SER A 19 -10.56 11.43 1.77
CA SER A 19 -9.25 12.03 2.10
C SER A 19 -8.00 11.19 1.75
N PHE A 20 -8.08 10.18 0.88
CA PHE A 20 -6.88 9.41 0.50
C PHE A 20 -5.94 10.14 -0.48
N LYS A 21 -6.39 11.22 -1.13
CA LYS A 21 -5.52 12.13 -1.94
C LYS A 21 -4.40 12.78 -1.13
N ASP A 22 -4.50 12.67 0.18
CA ASP A 22 -3.70 13.36 1.17
C ASP A 22 -2.73 12.43 1.90
N LEU A 23 -2.62 11.15 1.53
CA LEU A 23 -1.67 10.22 2.12
C LEU A 23 -0.23 10.52 1.65
N GLY A 24 0.73 10.28 2.55
CA GLY A 24 2.14 10.37 2.21
C GLY A 24 2.56 11.77 1.72
N ARG A 25 2.04 12.83 2.36
CA ARG A 25 2.30 14.23 2.00
C ARG A 25 3.79 14.57 2.01
N TYR A 26 4.52 14.08 3.00
CA TYR A 26 5.96 14.22 3.02
C TYR A 26 6.58 13.22 2.05
N ARG A 27 7.25 13.74 1.02
CA ARG A 27 7.96 12.98 0.00
C ARG A 27 9.39 13.44 -0.08
N VAL A 28 10.33 12.51 -0.09
CA VAL A 28 11.74 12.84 -0.32
C VAL A 28 11.94 12.98 -1.82
N ASN A 29 12.23 14.20 -2.27
CA ASN A 29 12.36 14.51 -3.69
C ASN A 29 13.79 14.88 -4.09
N ASP A 30 14.52 15.54 -3.19
CA ASP A 30 15.85 16.07 -3.46
C ASP A 30 16.74 15.75 -2.25
N ILE A 31 17.77 14.94 -2.49
CA ILE A 31 18.71 14.42 -1.49
C ILE A 31 20.08 15.07 -1.67
N LEU A 32 20.66 15.60 -0.59
CA LEU A 32 22.09 15.92 -0.54
C LEU A 32 22.86 14.73 0.01
N LEU A 33 23.72 14.15 -0.82
CA LEU A 33 24.69 13.14 -0.40
C LEU A 33 26.00 13.83 -0.04
N VAL A 34 26.32 13.88 1.25
CA VAL A 34 27.54 14.50 1.78
C VAL A 34 28.53 13.38 2.07
N SER A 35 29.47 13.13 1.17
CA SER A 35 30.34 11.96 1.26
C SER A 35 31.77 12.29 0.84
N THR A 36 32.74 11.52 1.32
CA THR A 36 34.09 11.59 0.74
C THR A 36 34.07 11.08 -0.70
N LEU A 37 35.14 11.33 -1.48
CA LEU A 37 35.21 10.78 -2.84
C LEU A 37 35.24 9.25 -2.82
N TYR A 38 35.88 8.67 -1.81
CA TYR A 38 35.99 7.23 -1.64
C TYR A 38 34.66 6.57 -1.27
N ASP A 39 33.93 7.15 -0.31
CA ASP A 39 32.60 6.65 0.06
C ASP A 39 31.61 6.74 -1.09
N SER A 40 31.64 7.85 -1.84
CA SER A 40 30.84 8.01 -3.05
C SER A 40 31.20 6.96 -4.10
N PHE A 41 32.47 6.62 -4.22
CA PHE A 41 32.95 5.58 -5.14
C PHE A 41 32.46 4.20 -4.71
N ILE A 42 32.51 3.85 -3.41
CA ILE A 42 31.94 2.61 -2.88
C ILE A 42 30.45 2.50 -3.25
N LEU A 43 29.67 3.56 -3.01
CA LEU A 43 28.25 3.58 -3.39
C LEU A 43 28.04 3.39 -4.90
N SER A 44 28.84 4.07 -5.72
CA SER A 44 28.70 4.05 -7.18
C SER A 44 29.13 2.74 -7.82
N GLU A 45 30.29 2.20 -7.45
CA GLU A 45 30.88 1.02 -8.11
C GLU A 45 30.41 -0.29 -7.49
N ASP A 46 30.39 -0.42 -6.16
CA ASP A 46 29.92 -1.65 -5.51
C ASP A 46 28.39 -1.76 -5.59
N GLY A 47 27.69 -0.61 -5.61
CA GLY A 47 26.23 -0.54 -5.64
C GLY A 47 25.61 -0.32 -7.02
N GLN A 48 26.41 -0.09 -8.08
CA GLN A 48 25.92 0.34 -9.41
C GLN A 48 24.85 1.44 -9.31
N LEU A 49 25.12 2.44 -8.46
CA LEU A 49 24.12 3.36 -7.89
C LEU A 49 23.15 3.93 -8.93
N SER A 50 23.64 4.34 -10.10
CA SER A 50 22.78 4.95 -11.11
C SER A 50 21.83 3.95 -11.78
N GLU A 51 22.31 2.76 -12.13
CA GLU A 51 21.51 1.76 -12.85
C GLU A 51 20.57 1.04 -11.89
N VAL A 52 21.04 0.59 -10.73
CA VAL A 52 20.20 -0.16 -9.78
C VAL A 52 19.22 0.76 -9.05
N MET A 53 19.57 2.02 -8.75
CA MET A 53 18.57 2.96 -8.21
C MET A 53 17.52 3.32 -9.26
N LEU A 54 17.88 3.39 -10.55
CA LEU A 54 16.89 3.55 -11.61
C LEU A 54 16.00 2.31 -11.70
N ASP A 55 16.60 1.13 -11.85
CA ASP A 55 15.88 -0.14 -12.00
C ASP A 55 15.02 -0.45 -10.77
N GLU A 56 15.47 -0.27 -9.54
CA GLU A 56 14.63 -0.56 -8.36
C GLU A 56 13.51 0.46 -8.15
N PHE A 57 13.73 1.74 -8.47
CA PHE A 57 12.63 2.71 -8.40
C PHE A 57 11.66 2.54 -9.57
N LEU A 58 12.12 2.05 -10.73
CA LEU A 58 11.28 1.75 -11.90
C LEU A 58 10.54 0.42 -11.77
N ASP A 59 11.20 -0.66 -11.33
CA ASP A 59 10.64 -1.99 -11.10
C ASP A 59 9.62 -2.00 -9.97
N LEU A 60 9.81 -1.13 -8.98
CA LEU A 60 8.82 -0.89 -7.92
C LEU A 60 7.86 0.25 -8.28
N ASP A 61 7.76 0.63 -9.56
CA ASP A 61 6.84 1.63 -10.13
C ASP A 61 6.66 2.86 -9.23
N LEU A 62 7.74 3.27 -8.57
CA LEU A 62 7.73 4.41 -7.68
C LEU A 62 7.56 5.62 -8.58
N HIS A 63 6.40 6.27 -8.47
CA HIS A 63 6.05 7.44 -9.29
C HIS A 63 7.06 8.60 -9.23
N HIS A 64 8.07 8.52 -8.36
CA HIS A 64 9.11 9.51 -8.19
C HIS A 64 10.44 8.86 -7.75
N THR A 65 11.49 9.06 -8.55
CA THR A 65 12.88 8.78 -8.16
C THR A 65 13.51 10.05 -7.56
N PRO A 66 13.96 10.04 -6.30
CA PRO A 66 14.63 11.17 -5.68
C PRO A 66 15.86 11.64 -6.47
N ARG A 67 16.00 12.95 -6.63
CA ARG A 67 17.19 13.55 -7.25
C ARG A 67 18.32 13.59 -6.23
N LEU A 68 19.44 12.97 -6.57
CA LEU A 68 20.63 12.94 -5.73
C LEU A 68 21.63 14.00 -6.19
N ARG A 69 22.13 14.83 -5.25
CA ARG A 69 23.29 15.70 -5.49
C ARG A 69 24.37 15.41 -4.47
N ARG A 70 25.55 15.04 -4.97
CA ARG A 70 26.70 14.74 -4.13
C ARG A 70 27.57 15.99 -3.87
N VAL A 71 28.04 16.15 -2.65
CA VAL A 71 28.98 17.19 -2.21
C VAL A 71 30.05 16.60 -1.28
N SER A 72 31.24 17.18 -1.26
CA SER A 72 32.39 16.64 -0.50
C SER A 72 32.49 17.10 0.96
N THR A 73 31.78 18.17 1.35
CA THR A 73 31.98 18.84 2.64
C THR A 73 30.65 19.27 3.27
N GLY A 74 30.60 19.26 4.60
CA GLY A 74 29.42 19.64 5.36
C GLY A 74 29.10 21.14 5.25
N ASP A 75 30.12 22.01 5.22
CA ASP A 75 29.89 23.45 5.05
C ASP A 75 29.29 23.76 3.67
N HIS A 76 29.67 23.01 2.63
CA HIS A 76 29.06 23.16 1.31
C HIS A 76 27.62 22.65 1.29
N ALA A 77 27.37 21.50 1.92
CA ALA A 77 26.02 20.95 2.07
C ALA A 77 25.08 21.94 2.78
N LEU A 78 25.54 22.55 3.87
CA LEU A 78 24.78 23.53 4.64
C LEU A 78 24.45 24.78 3.82
N ARG A 79 25.41 25.33 3.06
CA ARG A 79 25.17 26.47 2.16
C ARG A 79 24.10 26.13 1.12
N ILE A 80 24.26 25.01 0.42
CA ILE A 80 23.30 24.59 -0.62
C ILE A 80 21.90 24.35 -0.02
N ALA A 81 21.82 23.69 1.13
CA ALA A 81 20.54 23.43 1.80
C ALA A 81 19.81 24.74 2.17
N ARG A 82 20.54 25.76 2.64
CA ARG A 82 20.00 27.09 2.95
C ARG A 82 19.59 27.87 1.70
N ASP A 83 20.45 27.87 0.68
CA ASP A 83 20.29 28.73 -0.49
C ASP A 83 19.21 28.23 -1.45
N GLU A 84 19.10 26.90 -1.63
CA GLU A 84 18.16 26.30 -2.60
C GLU A 84 16.83 25.89 -1.98
N GLY A 85 16.77 25.61 -0.67
CA GLY A 85 15.54 25.29 0.08
C GLY A 85 14.75 24.04 -0.38
N ARG A 86 15.17 23.36 -1.46
CA ARG A 86 14.48 22.19 -2.03
C ARG A 86 14.85 20.85 -1.38
N TYR A 87 16.00 20.81 -0.70
CA TYR A 87 16.54 19.57 -0.15
C TYR A 87 15.81 19.15 1.11
N ASN A 88 15.18 17.99 1.03
CA ASN A 88 14.33 17.45 2.09
C ASN A 88 14.85 16.12 2.68
N LEU A 89 16.11 15.77 2.35
CA LEU A 89 16.90 14.78 3.05
C LEU A 89 18.40 15.06 2.85
N ILE A 90 19.18 14.93 3.90
CA ILE A 90 20.65 14.91 3.84
C ILE A 90 21.12 13.53 4.30
N ILE A 91 21.88 12.85 3.46
CA ILE A 91 22.57 11.59 3.81
C ILE A 91 24.06 11.91 3.88
N SER A 92 24.67 11.73 5.05
CA SER A 92 26.07 12.06 5.28
C SER A 92 26.89 10.82 5.62
N SER A 93 28.10 10.70 5.06
CA SER A 93 29.13 9.84 5.66
C SER A 93 29.35 10.24 7.11
N MET A 94 29.77 9.27 7.95
CA MET A 94 30.04 9.51 9.38
C MET A 94 31.00 10.68 9.61
N HIS A 95 32.04 10.73 8.79
CA HIS A 95 33.01 11.81 8.74
C HIS A 95 33.18 12.29 7.30
N VAL A 96 33.12 13.59 7.11
CA VAL A 96 33.48 14.27 5.87
C VAL A 96 34.65 15.21 6.14
N ALA A 97 35.25 15.78 5.09
CA ALA A 97 36.57 16.41 5.18
C ALA A 97 36.68 17.54 6.24
N ASP A 98 35.56 18.20 6.56
CA ASP A 98 35.51 19.37 7.43
C ASP A 98 34.73 19.16 8.74
N MET A 99 33.89 18.13 8.85
CA MET A 99 33.10 17.88 10.07
C MET A 99 32.52 16.45 10.14
N SER A 100 32.00 16.07 11.30
CA SER A 100 31.20 14.84 11.46
C SER A 100 29.73 15.04 11.05
N ALA A 101 29.03 13.96 10.74
CA ALA A 101 27.59 13.99 10.46
C ALA A 101 26.77 14.62 11.61
N LYS A 102 27.17 14.37 12.87
CA LYS A 102 26.58 14.99 14.06
C LYS A 102 26.72 16.52 14.04
N THR A 103 27.91 17.01 13.73
CA THR A 103 28.19 18.45 13.64
C THR A 103 27.43 19.10 12.48
N LEU A 104 27.29 18.37 11.35
CA LEU A 104 26.48 18.84 10.23
C LEU A 104 25.02 18.98 10.64
N ALA A 105 24.44 17.98 11.30
CA ALA A 105 23.07 18.01 11.78
C ALA A 105 22.82 19.19 12.75
N GLU A 106 23.75 19.42 13.68
CA GLU A 106 23.75 20.59 14.56
C GLU A 106 23.69 21.92 13.81
N LYS A 107 24.51 22.05 12.75
CA LYS A 107 24.55 23.28 11.95
C LYS A 107 23.32 23.46 11.07
N VAL A 108 22.71 22.37 10.59
CA VAL A 108 21.45 22.38 9.83
C VAL A 108 20.30 22.84 10.72
N GLU A 109 20.19 22.29 11.93
CA GLU A 109 19.19 22.72 12.91
C GLU A 109 19.41 24.17 13.35
N ALA A 110 20.65 24.56 13.66
CA ALA A 110 21.00 25.94 14.01
C ALA A 110 20.73 26.95 12.87
N ALA A 111 20.57 26.46 11.64
CA ALA A 111 20.13 27.26 10.49
C ALA A 111 18.61 27.48 10.43
N GLY A 112 17.83 26.83 11.29
CA GLY A 112 16.37 26.77 11.21
C GLY A 112 15.84 25.84 10.12
N LEU A 113 16.67 24.94 9.59
CA LEU A 113 16.24 23.95 8.60
C LEU A 113 15.67 22.72 9.31
N GLN A 114 14.50 22.25 8.85
CA GLN A 114 13.86 21.02 9.32
C GLN A 114 14.30 19.78 8.54
N THR A 115 15.31 19.92 7.68
CA THR A 115 15.76 18.85 6.80
C THR A 115 16.39 17.72 7.61
N PRO A 116 15.86 16.49 7.54
CA PRO A 116 16.40 15.35 8.27
C PRO A 116 17.82 15.01 7.82
N VAL A 117 18.67 14.66 8.78
CA VAL A 117 20.08 14.29 8.56
C VAL A 117 20.30 12.85 9.02
N ILE A 118 20.56 11.98 8.05
CA ILE A 118 20.83 10.56 8.25
C ILE A 118 22.32 10.30 8.04
N SER A 119 22.93 9.54 8.94
CA SER A 119 24.32 9.11 8.77
C SER A 119 24.39 7.75 8.09
N LEU A 120 25.32 7.56 7.16
CA LEU A 120 25.64 6.30 6.51
C LEU A 120 27.10 5.95 6.76
N ALA A 121 27.34 4.88 7.51
CA ALA A 121 28.65 4.28 7.72
C ALA A 121 28.98 3.31 6.58
N TYR A 122 30.26 3.21 6.23
CA TYR A 122 30.75 2.27 5.21
C TYR A 122 31.57 1.14 5.81
N ASP A 123 32.07 1.34 7.02
CA ASP A 123 32.74 0.34 7.82
C ASP A 123 32.10 0.23 9.20
N ILE A 124 32.05 -0.99 9.74
CA ILE A 124 31.56 -1.22 11.11
C ILE A 124 32.42 -0.50 12.15
N ARG A 125 33.70 -0.25 11.85
CA ARG A 125 34.62 0.53 12.69
C ARG A 125 34.18 1.99 12.81
N ASP A 126 33.51 2.54 11.80
CA ASP A 126 32.98 3.91 11.86
C ASP A 126 31.86 4.03 12.90
N LEU A 127 31.24 2.90 13.31
CA LEU A 127 30.20 2.87 14.33
C LEU A 127 30.77 2.90 15.76
N SER A 128 32.00 2.42 15.98
CA SER A 128 32.60 2.40 17.32
C SER A 128 32.95 3.78 17.86
N ASP A 129 33.12 4.78 16.98
CA ASP A 129 33.37 6.18 17.36
C ASP A 129 32.07 6.97 17.62
N VAL A 130 30.91 6.33 17.43
CA VAL A 130 29.61 6.96 17.64
C VAL A 130 28.93 6.37 18.86
N ASP A 131 28.71 7.23 19.85
CA ASP A 131 27.83 6.93 20.96
C ASP A 131 26.38 6.85 20.44
N VAL A 132 25.97 5.63 20.04
CA VAL A 132 24.62 5.34 19.51
C VAL A 132 23.53 5.73 20.52
N SER A 133 23.86 5.76 21.82
CA SER A 133 22.94 6.22 22.87
C SER A 133 22.65 7.73 22.82
N GLN A 134 23.45 8.52 22.09
CA GLN A 134 23.22 9.95 21.82
C GLN A 134 22.57 10.21 20.45
N VAL A 135 22.29 9.18 19.66
CA VAL A 135 21.48 9.27 18.43
C VAL A 135 20.03 9.46 18.84
N GLY A 136 19.70 10.70 19.19
CA GLY A 136 18.36 11.05 19.68
C GLY A 136 18.12 12.54 19.94
N SER A 137 19.07 13.42 19.62
CA SER A 137 18.82 14.87 19.72
C SER A 137 18.97 15.62 18.40
N LYS A 138 19.81 15.16 17.46
CA LYS A 138 20.19 15.99 16.28
C LYS A 138 20.42 15.19 14.99
N VAL A 139 21.01 13.99 15.08
CA VAL A 139 21.03 13.03 13.96
C VAL A 139 19.83 12.12 14.09
N ASP A 140 19.10 11.95 12.99
CA ASP A 140 17.86 11.19 12.96
C ASP A 140 18.07 9.70 13.18
N ARG A 141 19.03 9.12 12.46
CA ARG A 141 19.40 7.70 12.55
C ARG A 141 20.75 7.48 11.87
N VAL A 142 21.43 6.41 12.24
CA VAL A 142 22.66 5.93 11.58
C VAL A 142 22.31 4.66 10.79
N PHE A 143 22.88 4.45 9.62
CA PHE A 143 22.75 3.22 8.84
C PHE A 143 24.14 2.70 8.47
N LEU A 144 24.24 1.41 8.16
CA LEU A 144 25.48 0.77 7.71
C LEU A 144 25.32 0.27 6.28
N TRP A 145 26.21 0.69 5.39
CA TRP A 145 26.37 0.11 4.07
C TRP A 145 26.91 -1.32 4.20
N GLN A 146 26.23 -2.28 3.58
CA GLN A 146 26.61 -3.70 3.61
C GLN A 146 26.67 -4.31 2.21
N GLY A 147 26.89 -3.48 1.18
CA GLY A 147 26.92 -3.91 -0.22
C GLY A 147 25.54 -4.02 -0.89
N ASP A 148 24.49 -3.47 -0.27
CA ASP A 148 23.12 -3.48 -0.79
C ASP A 148 22.62 -2.06 -1.01
N VAL A 149 22.46 -1.67 -2.28
CA VAL A 149 22.04 -0.31 -2.68
C VAL A 149 20.62 0.04 -2.26
N ARG A 150 19.78 -0.96 -2.01
CA ARG A 150 18.42 -0.79 -1.45
C ARG A 150 18.41 -0.07 -0.11
N ILE A 151 19.54 0.01 0.58
CA ILE A 151 19.67 0.79 1.81
C ILE A 151 19.30 2.26 1.59
N LEU A 152 19.59 2.84 0.42
CA LEU A 152 19.20 4.22 0.12
C LEU A 152 17.70 4.37 -0.01
N LEU A 153 17.04 3.42 -0.69
CA LEU A 153 15.58 3.35 -0.75
C LEU A 153 15.00 3.17 0.66
N ALA A 154 15.58 2.29 1.48
CA ALA A 154 15.15 2.06 2.84
C ALA A 154 15.28 3.31 3.72
N ILE A 155 16.38 4.07 3.60
CA ILE A 155 16.57 5.35 4.30
C ILE A 155 15.50 6.36 3.88
N VAL A 156 15.26 6.50 2.57
CA VAL A 156 14.22 7.40 2.04
C VAL A 156 12.85 7.03 2.62
N LYS A 157 12.49 5.74 2.57
CA LYS A 157 11.18 5.28 3.04
C LYS A 157 11.05 5.34 4.56
N TYR A 158 12.12 5.12 5.30
CA TYR A 158 12.17 5.33 6.76
C TYR A 158 11.82 6.77 7.11
N VAL A 159 12.44 7.74 6.43
CA VAL A 159 12.15 9.17 6.66
C VAL A 159 10.72 9.51 6.26
N GLU A 160 10.25 9.05 5.10
CA GLU A 160 8.87 9.28 4.66
C GLU A 160 7.84 8.70 5.64
N ASP A 161 8.03 7.45 6.10
CA ASP A 161 7.08 6.79 7.00
C ASP A 161 7.02 7.53 8.34
N ARG A 162 8.18 7.89 8.91
CA ARG A 162 8.25 8.62 10.18
C ARG A 162 7.61 10.01 10.10
N MET A 163 7.80 10.72 8.99
CA MET A 163 7.21 12.06 8.80
C MET A 163 5.70 12.02 8.55
N ASN A 164 5.16 10.89 8.08
CA ASN A 164 3.75 10.76 7.74
C ASN A 164 2.93 9.94 8.76
N VAL A 165 3.55 9.14 9.65
CA VAL A 165 2.85 8.17 10.51
C VAL A 165 1.70 8.76 11.33
N ALA A 166 1.91 9.93 11.95
CA ALA A 166 0.90 10.54 12.82
C ALA A 166 -0.43 10.76 12.09
N ARG A 167 -0.35 11.12 10.80
CA ARG A 167 -1.52 11.37 9.96
C ARG A 167 -1.96 10.12 9.22
N ASP A 168 -1.05 9.48 8.50
CA ASP A 168 -1.39 8.33 7.65
C ASP A 168 -1.92 7.17 8.51
N THR A 169 -1.27 6.85 9.63
CA THR A 169 -1.74 5.80 10.54
C THR A 169 -2.77 6.36 11.52
N GLY A 170 -2.45 7.44 12.24
CA GLY A 170 -3.31 7.94 13.32
C GLY A 170 -4.65 8.54 12.88
N GLU A 171 -4.71 9.24 11.74
CA GLU A 171 -5.95 9.87 11.25
C GLU A 171 -6.63 9.04 10.15
N MET A 172 -5.85 8.35 9.32
CA MET A 172 -6.33 7.73 8.08
C MET A 172 -6.41 6.19 8.13
N GLY A 173 -5.90 5.55 9.20
CA GLY A 173 -5.97 4.09 9.39
C GLY A 173 -5.03 3.27 8.51
N VAL A 174 -3.99 3.90 7.93
CA VAL A 174 -2.94 3.17 7.22
C VAL A 174 -2.16 2.31 8.21
N GLN A 175 -2.05 1.02 7.93
CA GLN A 175 -1.46 0.09 8.89
C GLN A 175 0.03 0.36 9.15
N ALA A 176 0.54 -0.14 10.27
CA ALA A 176 1.95 -0.03 10.66
C ALA A 176 2.55 -1.39 11.03
N ILE A 177 3.82 -1.60 10.70
CA ILE A 177 4.63 -2.71 11.19
C ILE A 177 5.68 -2.13 12.13
N ILE A 178 5.70 -2.61 13.37
CA ILE A 178 6.69 -2.19 14.37
C ILE A 178 7.92 -3.10 14.21
N VAL A 179 9.09 -2.50 14.00
CA VAL A 179 10.37 -3.21 13.91
C VAL A 179 11.24 -2.76 15.08
N ILE A 180 11.53 -3.65 16.02
CA ILE A 180 12.32 -3.34 17.22
C ILE A 180 13.70 -3.93 17.05
N GLU A 181 14.69 -3.06 16.81
CA GLU A 181 16.07 -3.44 16.58
C GLU A 181 16.98 -2.24 16.89
N ASP A 182 17.84 -2.40 17.89
CA ASP A 182 18.79 -1.37 18.33
C ASP A 182 20.15 -1.50 17.64
N ASN A 183 20.47 -2.65 17.05
CA ASN A 183 21.75 -2.86 16.39
C ASN A 183 21.74 -2.36 14.93
N VAL A 184 22.60 -1.38 14.65
CA VAL A 184 22.77 -0.75 13.32
C VAL A 184 22.93 -1.75 12.19
N ARG A 185 23.72 -2.80 12.40
CA ARG A 185 23.99 -3.82 11.38
C ARG A 185 22.73 -4.63 11.02
N PHE A 186 21.85 -4.88 11.99
CA PHE A 186 20.68 -5.72 11.76
C PHE A 186 19.56 -4.93 11.10
N TYR A 187 19.19 -3.75 11.60
CA TYR A 187 18.13 -2.98 10.92
C TYR A 187 18.57 -2.47 9.54
N SER A 188 19.88 -2.24 9.33
CA SER A 188 20.39 -1.88 7.98
C SER A 188 20.31 -3.03 6.99
N SER A 189 20.25 -4.29 7.46
CA SER A 189 20.02 -5.45 6.59
C SER A 189 18.53 -5.84 6.48
N PHE A 190 17.73 -5.63 7.53
CA PHE A 190 16.31 -5.93 7.53
C PHE A 190 15.48 -4.95 6.73
N LEU A 191 15.69 -3.64 6.89
CA LEU A 191 14.85 -2.62 6.28
C LEU A 191 14.82 -2.70 4.74
N PRO A 192 15.94 -2.90 4.03
CA PRO A 192 15.91 -3.18 2.59
C PRO A 192 14.93 -4.29 2.21
N VAL A 193 15.03 -5.44 2.88
CA VAL A 193 14.16 -6.61 2.64
C VAL A 193 12.69 -6.29 2.94
N ILE A 194 12.44 -5.69 4.10
CA ILE A 194 11.08 -5.33 4.54
C ILE A 194 10.43 -4.37 3.55
N TYR A 195 11.14 -3.31 3.14
CA TYR A 195 10.62 -2.35 2.18
C TYR A 195 10.40 -2.97 0.78
N THR A 196 11.29 -3.84 0.32
CA THR A 196 11.09 -4.55 -0.95
C THR A 196 9.84 -5.41 -0.94
N GLU A 197 9.62 -6.22 0.11
CA GLU A 197 8.43 -7.07 0.20
C GLU A 197 7.14 -6.24 0.33
N LEU A 198 7.16 -5.15 1.09
CA LEU A 198 6.02 -4.23 1.19
C LEU A 198 5.65 -3.59 -0.14
N MET A 199 6.65 -3.14 -0.91
CA MET A 199 6.39 -2.54 -2.22
C MET A 199 5.86 -3.60 -3.18
N ARG A 200 6.51 -4.77 -3.27
CA ARG A 200 6.03 -5.87 -4.12
C ARG A 200 4.58 -6.24 -3.80
N HIS A 201 4.24 -6.36 -2.52
CA HIS A 201 2.87 -6.60 -2.08
C HIS A 201 1.95 -5.47 -2.54
N SER A 202 2.29 -4.21 -2.27
CA SER A 202 1.48 -3.04 -2.67
C SER A 202 1.20 -3.00 -4.18
N HIS A 203 2.18 -3.35 -5.02
CA HIS A 203 2.04 -3.44 -6.48
C HIS A 203 1.15 -4.61 -6.91
N SER A 204 1.27 -5.76 -6.25
CA SER A 204 0.44 -6.94 -6.55
C SER A 204 -1.07 -6.69 -6.37
N LEU A 205 -1.44 -5.64 -5.62
CA LEU A 205 -2.83 -5.26 -5.35
C LEU A 205 -3.44 -4.29 -6.37
N LEU A 206 -2.69 -3.96 -7.43
CA LEU A 206 -3.09 -3.02 -8.47
C LEU A 206 -3.53 -3.78 -9.73
N PRO A 207 -4.82 -4.14 -9.88
CA PRO A 207 -5.31 -4.75 -11.11
C PRO A 207 -5.13 -3.82 -12.32
N ASP A 208 -4.96 -4.41 -13.50
CA ASP A 208 -4.57 -3.70 -14.72
C ASP A 208 -5.58 -2.62 -15.15
N GLY A 209 -6.87 -2.75 -14.82
CA GLY A 209 -7.94 -1.81 -15.19
C GLY A 209 -8.30 -0.73 -14.16
N MET A 210 -7.55 -0.65 -13.05
CA MET A 210 -7.83 0.36 -12.02
C MET A 210 -7.43 1.77 -12.49
N ASN A 211 -8.28 2.76 -12.20
CA ASN A 211 -7.99 4.18 -12.47
C ASN A 211 -6.66 4.59 -11.81
N ARG A 212 -5.81 5.31 -12.56
CA ARG A 212 -4.50 5.83 -12.10
C ARG A 212 -4.55 6.51 -10.72
N SER A 213 -5.59 7.29 -10.43
CA SER A 213 -5.74 7.96 -9.14
C SER A 213 -5.96 6.98 -7.98
N HIS A 214 -6.70 5.89 -8.20
CA HIS A 214 -6.87 4.82 -7.21
C HIS A 214 -5.61 3.98 -7.06
N LYS A 215 -4.89 3.70 -8.16
CA LYS A 215 -3.58 3.02 -8.10
C LYS A 215 -2.60 3.79 -7.20
N LEU A 216 -2.49 5.10 -7.42
CA LEU A 216 -1.69 6.03 -6.60
C LEU A 216 -2.06 5.99 -5.12
N MET A 217 -3.36 6.02 -4.81
CA MET A 217 -3.85 5.96 -3.43
C MET A 217 -3.45 4.65 -2.74
N ARG A 218 -3.61 3.50 -3.41
CA ARG A 218 -3.25 2.19 -2.84
C ARG A 218 -1.76 2.07 -2.56
N ILE A 219 -0.90 2.56 -3.46
CA ILE A 219 0.56 2.61 -3.23
C ILE A 219 0.90 3.49 -2.01
N GLN A 220 0.20 4.61 -1.84
CA GLN A 220 0.41 5.50 -0.69
C GLN A 220 -0.09 4.92 0.63
N ALA A 221 -1.14 4.11 0.58
CA ALA A 221 -1.73 3.38 1.70
C ALA A 221 -0.95 2.11 2.09
N ARG A 222 0.26 1.90 1.55
CA ARG A 222 1.17 0.84 2.02
C ARG A 222 1.36 0.93 3.54
N PRO A 223 1.51 -0.21 4.24
CA PRO A 223 1.88 -0.19 5.64
C PRO A 223 3.17 0.61 5.91
N LYS A 224 3.18 1.38 6.99
CA LYS A 224 4.35 2.15 7.45
C LYS A 224 5.27 1.29 8.28
N ILE A 225 6.59 1.47 8.15
CA ILE A 225 7.55 0.80 9.04
C ILE A 225 7.97 1.74 10.17
N LEU A 226 7.79 1.28 11.40
CA LEU A 226 8.13 2.00 12.63
C LEU A 226 9.34 1.33 13.29
N LEU A 227 10.54 1.74 12.87
CA LEU A 227 11.78 1.26 13.47
C LEU A 227 11.97 1.88 14.86
N CYS A 228 12.08 1.04 15.89
CA CYS A 228 12.22 1.41 17.29
C CYS A 228 13.53 0.85 17.85
N GLY A 229 14.24 1.64 18.65
CA GLY A 229 15.48 1.19 19.33
C GLY A 229 15.30 0.83 20.81
N THR A 230 14.13 1.09 21.39
CA THR A 230 13.85 0.90 22.83
C THR A 230 12.45 0.39 23.06
N TYR A 231 12.22 -0.20 24.25
CA TYR A 231 10.90 -0.65 24.67
C TYR A 231 9.90 0.50 24.73
N GLU A 232 10.31 1.65 25.27
CA GLU A 232 9.44 2.80 25.48
C GLU A 232 9.00 3.40 24.15
N GLU A 233 9.92 3.49 23.17
CA GLU A 233 9.60 3.94 21.82
C GLU A 233 8.60 2.99 21.14
N ALA A 234 8.86 1.68 21.19
CA ALA A 234 8.00 0.67 20.60
C ALA A 234 6.61 0.65 21.25
N TRP A 235 6.55 0.75 22.58
CA TRP A 235 5.30 0.74 23.33
C TRP A 235 4.47 1.99 23.04
N ARG A 236 5.11 3.16 22.92
CA ARG A 236 4.42 4.40 22.53
C ARG A 236 3.77 4.27 21.16
N TYR A 237 4.47 3.72 20.16
CA TYR A 237 3.86 3.50 18.85
C TYR A 237 2.71 2.50 18.90
N PHE A 238 2.88 1.40 19.64
CA PHE A 238 1.82 0.41 19.80
C PHE A 238 0.57 0.99 20.47
N ASP A 239 0.73 1.74 21.56
CA ASP A 239 -0.36 2.34 22.32
C ASP A 239 -1.15 3.36 21.49
N VAL A 240 -0.44 4.23 20.75
CA VAL A 240 -1.06 5.26 19.90
C VAL A 240 -1.77 4.66 18.67
N HIS A 241 -1.26 3.55 18.12
CA HIS A 241 -1.73 2.98 16.86
C HIS A 241 -2.28 1.56 17.00
N GLN A 242 -2.76 1.18 18.19
CA GLN A 242 -3.08 -0.21 18.56
C GLN A 242 -4.00 -0.92 17.55
N ASP A 243 -4.97 -0.21 16.98
CA ASP A 243 -5.93 -0.78 16.02
C ASP A 243 -5.36 -0.96 14.62
N ASP A 244 -4.25 -0.27 14.29
CA ASP A 244 -3.62 -0.21 12.98
C ASP A 244 -2.27 -0.93 12.92
N VAL A 245 -1.83 -1.56 14.01
CA VAL A 245 -0.66 -2.44 13.98
C VAL A 245 -0.99 -3.71 13.19
N LEU A 246 -0.30 -3.88 12.06
CA LEU A 246 -0.38 -5.07 11.21
C LEU A 246 0.46 -6.21 11.78
N GLY A 247 1.56 -5.89 12.45
CA GLY A 247 2.49 -6.89 12.97
C GLY A 247 3.72 -6.30 13.65
N VAL A 248 4.47 -7.17 14.33
CA VAL A 248 5.68 -6.82 15.07
C VAL A 248 6.83 -7.75 14.69
N ILE A 249 7.99 -7.17 14.44
CA ILE A 249 9.27 -7.89 14.28
C ILE A 249 10.19 -7.33 15.35
N SER A 250 10.73 -8.17 16.23
CA SER A 250 11.46 -7.68 17.41
C SER A 250 12.68 -8.52 17.70
N ASP A 251 13.79 -7.86 18.03
CA ASP A 251 14.85 -8.49 18.80
C ASP A 251 14.32 -8.92 20.17
N VAL A 252 14.93 -9.93 20.77
CA VAL A 252 14.63 -10.41 22.12
C VAL A 252 15.26 -9.49 23.17
N SER A 253 16.48 -9.02 22.91
CA SER A 253 17.31 -8.32 23.89
C SER A 253 17.61 -6.90 23.42
N PHE A 254 16.90 -5.92 23.97
CA PHE A 254 17.09 -4.51 23.63
C PHE A 254 16.87 -3.62 24.87
N PRO A 255 17.21 -2.31 24.80
CA PRO A 255 17.06 -1.41 25.93
C PRO A 255 15.62 -1.24 26.42
N LYS A 256 15.43 -1.37 27.72
CA LYS A 256 14.21 -1.03 28.48
C LYS A 256 14.64 -0.24 29.72
N ASP A 257 13.98 0.87 29.98
CA ASP A 257 14.37 1.84 31.02
C ASP A 257 15.85 2.28 30.90
N GLY A 258 16.35 2.40 29.66
CA GLY A 258 17.73 2.78 29.35
C GLY A 258 18.78 1.70 29.59
N GLN A 259 18.40 0.48 29.97
CA GLN A 259 19.31 -0.65 30.21
C GLN A 259 18.98 -1.84 29.31
N LEU A 260 19.99 -2.57 28.86
CA LEU A 260 19.79 -3.78 28.07
C LEU A 260 19.01 -4.82 28.90
N PHE A 261 17.83 -5.21 28.41
CA PHE A 261 17.03 -6.24 29.05
C PHE A 261 16.87 -7.45 28.13
N GLN A 262 17.40 -8.59 28.55
CA GLN A 262 17.51 -9.82 27.74
C GLN A 262 16.17 -10.47 27.37
N ARG A 263 15.06 -9.95 27.89
CA ARG A 263 13.72 -10.50 27.67
C ARG A 263 12.70 -9.43 27.27
N ALA A 264 13.18 -8.27 26.82
CA ALA A 264 12.35 -7.14 26.44
C ALA A 264 11.37 -7.50 25.33
N GLY A 265 11.82 -8.22 24.30
CA GLY A 265 10.99 -8.64 23.17
C GLY A 265 9.91 -9.64 23.56
N VAL A 266 10.24 -10.59 24.45
CA VAL A 266 9.27 -11.56 24.96
C VAL A 266 8.19 -10.88 25.80
N GLU A 267 8.58 -9.95 26.68
CA GLU A 267 7.63 -9.18 27.49
C GLU A 267 6.74 -8.29 26.61
N PHE A 268 7.32 -7.62 25.62
CA PHE A 268 6.59 -6.84 24.63
C PHE A 268 5.55 -7.71 23.90
N ALA A 269 5.98 -8.88 23.40
CA ALA A 269 5.12 -9.80 22.66
C ALA A 269 3.93 -10.30 23.48
N LYS A 270 4.15 -10.64 24.76
CA LYS A 270 3.07 -11.04 25.68
C LYS A 270 2.05 -9.93 25.85
N ARG A 271 2.52 -8.71 26.12
CA ARG A 271 1.64 -7.57 26.36
C ARG A 271 0.86 -7.17 25.11
N VAL A 272 1.47 -7.26 23.93
CA VAL A 272 0.78 -7.09 22.65
C VAL A 272 -0.31 -8.15 22.48
N ARG A 273 -0.01 -9.44 22.75
CA ARG A 273 -1.00 -10.53 22.63
C ARG A 273 -2.15 -10.43 23.62
N GLU A 274 -1.93 -9.90 24.81
CA GLU A 274 -2.98 -9.65 25.79
C GLU A 274 -4.02 -8.64 25.28
N LEU A 275 -3.57 -7.61 24.56
CA LEU A 275 -4.43 -6.54 24.04
C LEU A 275 -4.95 -6.85 22.63
N GLN A 276 -4.13 -7.48 21.79
CA GLN A 276 -4.41 -7.81 20.40
C GLN A 276 -3.92 -9.24 20.09
N PRO A 277 -4.73 -10.27 20.41
CA PRO A 277 -4.34 -11.68 20.28
C PRO A 277 -4.01 -12.14 18.85
N ASP A 278 -4.44 -11.38 17.84
CA ASP A 278 -4.33 -11.70 16.42
C ASP A 278 -3.12 -11.05 15.72
N VAL A 279 -2.42 -10.15 16.40
CA VAL A 279 -1.24 -9.48 15.83
C VAL A 279 -0.11 -10.50 15.64
N PRO A 280 0.37 -10.71 14.40
CA PRO A 280 1.52 -11.55 14.12
C PRO A 280 2.79 -10.92 14.68
N ILE A 281 3.61 -11.74 15.34
CA ILE A 281 4.85 -11.31 15.98
C ILE A 281 5.94 -12.29 15.56
N MET A 282 7.12 -11.79 15.22
CA MET A 282 8.34 -12.57 15.02
C MET A 282 9.40 -12.07 16.00
N LEU A 283 10.03 -13.02 16.70
CA LEU A 283 11.16 -12.75 17.59
C LEU A 283 12.47 -13.17 16.92
N GLN A 284 13.51 -12.39 17.15
CA GLN A 284 14.84 -12.62 16.63
C GLN A 284 15.84 -12.55 17.79
N SER A 285 16.89 -13.36 17.76
CA SER A 285 17.90 -13.31 18.82
C SER A 285 19.29 -13.62 18.29
N GLY A 286 20.28 -12.88 18.79
CA GLY A 286 21.69 -13.23 18.62
C GLY A 286 22.21 -14.26 19.62
N LEU A 287 21.40 -14.61 20.63
CA LEU A 287 21.75 -15.56 21.68
C LEU A 287 20.98 -16.86 21.51
N HIS A 288 21.69 -17.97 21.61
CA HIS A 288 21.08 -19.29 21.64
C HIS A 288 20.56 -19.60 23.05
N ASP A 289 19.37 -19.12 23.36
CA ASP A 289 18.67 -19.36 24.62
C ASP A 289 17.47 -20.29 24.40
N LEU A 290 17.60 -21.53 24.88
CA LEU A 290 16.58 -22.57 24.73
C LEU A 290 15.31 -22.27 25.53
N GLU A 291 15.40 -21.54 26.63
CA GLU A 291 14.22 -21.18 27.44
C GLU A 291 13.37 -20.14 26.71
N ILE A 292 14.02 -19.14 26.12
CA ILE A 292 13.33 -18.11 25.32
C ILE A 292 12.71 -18.73 24.06
N ALA A 293 13.42 -19.63 23.38
CA ALA A 293 12.89 -20.33 22.22
C ALA A 293 11.68 -21.20 22.58
N ALA A 294 11.73 -21.94 23.69
CA ALA A 294 10.62 -22.75 24.17
C ALA A 294 9.41 -21.89 24.56
N GLU A 295 9.65 -20.72 25.17
CA GLU A 295 8.60 -19.78 25.51
C GLU A 295 7.97 -19.13 24.28
N ALA A 296 8.76 -18.70 23.30
CA ALA A 296 8.25 -18.20 22.02
C ALA A 296 7.38 -19.24 21.32
N ALA A 297 7.80 -20.51 21.32
CA ALA A 297 7.01 -21.62 20.81
C ALA A 297 5.69 -21.80 21.58
N SER A 298 5.70 -21.68 22.91
CA SER A 298 4.47 -21.74 23.73
C SER A 298 3.49 -20.60 23.44
N LEU A 299 3.98 -19.46 22.94
CA LEU A 299 3.18 -18.31 22.51
C LEU A 299 2.77 -18.40 21.03
N GLY A 300 3.21 -19.43 20.29
CA GLY A 300 2.99 -19.55 18.85
C GLY A 300 3.68 -18.43 18.06
N VAL A 301 4.81 -17.92 18.55
CA VAL A 301 5.58 -16.83 17.97
C VAL A 301 6.82 -17.41 17.27
N PRO A 302 6.97 -17.25 15.95
CA PRO A 302 8.21 -17.60 15.25
C PRO A 302 9.43 -16.97 15.91
N TYR A 303 10.45 -17.80 16.15
CA TYR A 303 11.71 -17.41 16.76
C TYR A 303 12.85 -17.74 15.80
N VAL A 304 13.64 -16.72 15.45
CA VAL A 304 14.69 -16.84 14.44
C VAL A 304 16.05 -16.42 15.01
N MET A 305 17.08 -17.15 14.63
CA MET A 305 18.46 -16.87 15.04
C MET A 305 19.10 -15.84 14.11
N LYS A 306 19.71 -14.79 14.68
CA LYS A 306 20.35 -13.68 13.93
C LYS A 306 21.65 -14.10 13.23
N ASP A 307 22.26 -15.22 13.64
CA ASP A 307 23.42 -15.82 12.97
C ASP A 307 23.03 -16.85 11.90
N SER A 308 21.72 -17.10 11.71
CA SER A 308 21.24 -18.02 10.69
C SER A 308 21.56 -17.51 9.28
N PRO A 309 22.10 -18.36 8.39
CA PRO A 309 22.30 -18.00 6.98
C PRO A 309 20.97 -17.75 6.25
N THR A 310 19.84 -18.23 6.80
CA THR A 310 18.49 -18.07 6.24
C THR A 310 17.67 -16.95 6.90
N LEU A 311 18.25 -16.17 7.82
CA LEU A 311 17.56 -15.11 8.58
C LEU A 311 16.70 -14.18 7.70
N LEU A 312 17.28 -13.66 6.61
CA LEU A 312 16.55 -12.75 5.71
C LEU A 312 15.46 -13.46 4.92
N GLN A 313 15.62 -14.74 4.62
CA GLN A 313 14.61 -15.54 3.93
C GLN A 313 13.44 -15.86 4.87
N GLU A 314 13.72 -16.22 6.12
CA GLU A 314 12.71 -16.47 7.16
C GLU A 314 11.93 -15.19 7.49
N LEU A 315 12.59 -14.02 7.50
CA LEU A 315 11.93 -12.73 7.61
C LEU A 315 10.92 -12.51 6.47
N ARG A 316 11.30 -12.80 5.22
CA ARG A 316 10.40 -12.67 4.05
C ARG A 316 9.21 -13.62 4.15
N GLU A 317 9.45 -14.86 4.54
CA GLU A 317 8.40 -15.88 4.74
C GLU A 317 7.42 -15.44 5.83
N PHE A 318 7.92 -14.94 6.96
CA PHE A 318 7.08 -14.39 8.01
C PHE A 318 6.26 -13.19 7.53
N MET A 319 6.83 -12.28 6.73
CA MET A 319 6.06 -11.15 6.19
C MET A 319 4.93 -11.63 5.26
N ASN A 320 5.21 -12.63 4.41
CA ASN A 320 4.21 -13.17 3.50
C ASN A 320 3.08 -13.90 4.24
N GLU A 321 3.42 -14.84 5.12
CA GLU A 321 2.43 -15.67 5.81
C GLU A 321 1.78 -14.96 7.00
N GLY A 322 2.60 -14.26 7.78
CA GLY A 322 2.21 -13.60 9.02
C GLY A 322 1.38 -12.35 8.77
N PHE A 323 1.82 -11.45 7.90
CA PHE A 323 1.09 -10.20 7.63
C PHE A 323 -0.03 -10.37 6.59
N GLY A 324 -0.11 -11.53 5.93
CA GLY A 324 -1.12 -11.81 4.90
C GLY A 324 -0.79 -11.13 3.57
N PHE A 325 0.51 -11.03 3.23
CA PHE A 325 0.93 -10.58 1.90
C PHE A 325 0.75 -11.73 0.90
N GLY A 326 0.40 -11.40 -0.34
CA GLY A 326 0.03 -12.41 -1.34
C GLY A 326 -1.36 -13.04 -1.10
N ASP A 327 -1.64 -14.13 -1.80
CA ASP A 327 -2.98 -14.74 -1.89
C ASP A 327 -3.52 -15.26 -0.55
N PHE A 328 -4.84 -15.29 -0.40
CA PHE A 328 -5.48 -15.97 0.73
C PHE A 328 -5.44 -17.48 0.48
N VAL A 329 -4.69 -18.20 1.30
CA VAL A 329 -4.63 -19.66 1.23
C VAL A 329 -5.58 -20.25 2.25
N PHE A 330 -6.69 -20.83 1.79
CA PHE A 330 -7.59 -21.59 2.65
C PHE A 330 -6.90 -22.88 3.08
N ARG A 331 -6.86 -23.11 4.39
CA ARG A 331 -6.26 -24.28 5.02
C ARG A 331 -7.21 -24.92 6.01
N THR A 332 -7.09 -26.22 6.18
CA THR A 332 -7.67 -26.97 7.29
C THR A 332 -6.77 -26.84 8.54
N PRO A 333 -7.26 -27.16 9.75
CA PRO A 333 -6.48 -27.07 10.99
C PRO A 333 -5.17 -27.87 11.01
N ASP A 334 -5.07 -28.93 10.21
CA ASP A 334 -3.87 -29.75 10.03
C ASP A 334 -2.86 -29.16 9.02
N GLY A 335 -3.17 -28.00 8.44
CA GLY A 335 -2.30 -27.24 7.54
C GLY A 335 -2.46 -27.55 6.05
N ALA A 336 -3.31 -28.53 5.68
CA ALA A 336 -3.52 -28.88 4.29
C ALA A 336 -4.19 -27.72 3.52
N VAL A 337 -3.70 -27.46 2.30
CA VAL A 337 -4.24 -26.42 1.44
C VAL A 337 -5.53 -26.92 0.78
N VAL A 338 -6.62 -26.17 0.95
CA VAL A 338 -7.92 -26.45 0.35
C VAL A 338 -8.07 -25.71 -0.97
N SER A 339 -7.85 -24.40 -0.95
CA SER A 339 -7.97 -23.53 -2.11
C SER A 339 -7.21 -22.22 -1.90
N VAL A 340 -7.15 -21.39 -2.95
CA VAL A 340 -6.46 -20.11 -2.95
C VAL A 340 -7.40 -19.04 -3.52
N ALA A 341 -7.36 -17.84 -2.96
CA ALA A 341 -8.08 -16.67 -3.44
C ALA A 341 -7.15 -15.46 -3.55
N ARG A 342 -7.05 -14.88 -4.75
CA ARG A 342 -6.16 -13.75 -5.06
C ARG A 342 -6.76 -12.41 -4.68
N ASP A 343 -8.07 -12.28 -4.88
CA ASP A 343 -8.83 -11.04 -4.70
C ASP A 343 -10.15 -11.28 -3.93
N LEU A 344 -10.92 -10.21 -3.71
CA LEU A 344 -12.19 -10.28 -2.97
C LEU A 344 -13.25 -11.15 -3.66
N ARG A 345 -13.21 -11.24 -5.00
CA ARG A 345 -14.16 -12.01 -5.79
C ARG A 345 -13.87 -13.50 -5.67
N GLU A 346 -12.61 -13.87 -5.82
CA GLU A 346 -12.17 -15.24 -5.57
C GLU A 346 -12.42 -15.62 -4.11
N LEU A 347 -12.18 -14.73 -3.15
CA LEU A 347 -12.45 -15.00 -1.74
C LEU A 347 -13.93 -15.30 -1.49
N GLU A 348 -14.84 -14.48 -2.04
CA GLU A 348 -16.29 -14.72 -2.01
C GLU A 348 -16.64 -16.08 -2.65
N SER A 349 -16.11 -16.35 -3.85
CA SER A 349 -16.37 -17.60 -4.56
C SER A 349 -15.87 -18.83 -3.80
N GLN A 350 -14.69 -18.75 -3.17
CA GLN A 350 -14.12 -19.86 -2.42
C GLN A 350 -14.90 -20.12 -1.13
N LEU A 351 -15.40 -19.07 -0.45
CA LEU A 351 -16.21 -19.23 0.76
C LEU A 351 -17.48 -20.07 0.53
N HIS A 352 -18.00 -20.13 -0.70
CA HIS A 352 -19.14 -21.00 -1.04
C HIS A 352 -18.81 -22.50 -1.10
N VAL A 353 -17.53 -22.87 -1.29
CA VAL A 353 -17.13 -24.26 -1.59
C VAL A 353 -16.16 -24.85 -0.56
N VAL A 354 -15.40 -24.01 0.16
CA VAL A 354 -14.45 -24.48 1.18
C VAL A 354 -15.17 -25.11 2.36
N PRO A 355 -14.59 -26.14 3.01
CA PRO A 355 -15.28 -26.88 4.04
C PRO A 355 -15.37 -26.06 5.35
N PRO A 356 -16.37 -26.32 6.22
CA PRO A 356 -16.62 -25.51 7.41
C PRO A 356 -15.43 -25.43 8.36
N GLU A 357 -14.67 -26.51 8.53
CA GLU A 357 -13.48 -26.55 9.38
C GLU A 357 -12.39 -25.56 8.93
N SER A 358 -12.30 -25.27 7.63
CA SER A 358 -11.39 -24.24 7.12
C SER A 358 -11.89 -22.84 7.47
N VAL A 359 -13.19 -22.57 7.29
CA VAL A 359 -13.80 -21.28 7.65
C VAL A 359 -13.62 -21.01 9.15
N ALA A 360 -13.86 -22.01 10.00
CA ALA A 360 -13.64 -21.91 11.44
C ALA A 360 -12.17 -21.63 11.77
N PHE A 361 -11.24 -22.41 11.20
CA PHE A 361 -9.80 -22.24 11.41
C PHE A 361 -9.33 -20.81 11.14
N HIS A 362 -9.74 -20.24 9.99
CA HIS A 362 -9.39 -18.88 9.60
C HIS A 362 -10.15 -17.82 10.39
N GLY A 363 -11.41 -18.06 10.73
CA GLY A 363 -12.25 -17.15 11.51
C GLY A 363 -11.75 -16.99 12.95
N GLU A 364 -11.40 -18.09 13.62
CA GLU A 364 -10.86 -18.08 14.99
C GLU A 364 -9.55 -17.28 15.13
N ARG A 365 -8.79 -17.22 14.04
CA ARG A 365 -7.46 -16.60 13.99
C ARG A 365 -7.47 -15.23 13.30
N ASN A 366 -8.65 -14.68 13.01
CA ASN A 366 -8.83 -13.40 12.32
C ASN A 366 -8.07 -13.30 10.98
N HIS A 367 -7.85 -14.43 10.29
CA HIS A 367 -7.10 -14.44 9.04
C HIS A 367 -7.79 -13.59 7.96
N PHE A 368 -9.13 -13.59 7.91
CA PHE A 368 -9.90 -12.80 6.96
C PHE A 368 -9.68 -11.29 7.15
N SER A 369 -9.90 -10.76 8.36
CA SER A 369 -9.73 -9.34 8.63
C SER A 369 -8.27 -8.88 8.47
N ARG A 370 -7.30 -9.73 8.83
CA ARG A 370 -5.88 -9.45 8.59
C ARG A 370 -5.53 -9.35 7.11
N TRP A 371 -5.98 -10.32 6.31
CA TRP A 371 -5.73 -10.32 4.87
C TRP A 371 -6.36 -9.11 4.17
N LEU A 372 -7.54 -8.69 4.62
CA LEU A 372 -8.21 -7.48 4.14
C LEU A 372 -7.48 -6.19 4.53
N LYS A 373 -6.95 -6.11 5.77
CA LYS A 373 -6.10 -5.00 6.22
C LYS A 373 -4.85 -4.85 5.37
N ALA A 374 -4.17 -5.97 5.09
CA ALA A 374 -3.00 -5.99 4.22
C ALA A 374 -3.30 -5.48 2.81
N ARG A 375 -4.58 -5.53 2.39
CA ARG A 375 -5.05 -5.13 1.06
C ARG A 375 -5.66 -3.74 0.99
N THR A 376 -5.52 -2.93 2.04
CA THR A 376 -6.12 -1.59 2.16
C THR A 376 -7.67 -1.59 2.24
N GLU A 377 -8.29 -2.75 2.45
CA GLU A 377 -9.75 -2.88 2.60
C GLU A 377 -10.17 -2.65 4.06
N PHE A 378 -9.77 -1.49 4.60
CA PHE A 378 -9.80 -1.19 6.04
C PHE A 378 -11.22 -1.20 6.62
N GLU A 379 -12.20 -0.70 5.89
CA GLU A 379 -13.60 -0.65 6.35
C GLU A 379 -14.17 -2.06 6.51
N LEU A 380 -13.98 -2.91 5.51
CA LEU A 380 -14.42 -4.30 5.56
C LEU A 380 -13.68 -5.08 6.66
N ALA A 381 -12.37 -4.86 6.80
CA ALA A 381 -11.59 -5.51 7.84
C ALA A 381 -12.04 -5.10 9.25
N HIS A 382 -12.27 -3.81 9.49
CA HIS A 382 -12.75 -3.30 10.77
C HIS A 382 -14.16 -3.81 11.10
N PHE A 383 -15.01 -3.93 10.08
CA PHE A 383 -16.33 -4.54 10.21
C PHE A 383 -16.24 -6.02 10.62
N LEU A 384 -15.34 -6.80 10.01
CA LEU A 384 -15.22 -8.23 10.30
C LEU A 384 -14.46 -8.54 11.59
N ARG A 385 -13.50 -7.70 12.00
CA ARG A 385 -12.62 -7.95 13.16
C ARG A 385 -13.32 -8.32 14.49
N PRO A 386 -14.39 -7.64 14.94
CA PRO A 386 -15.00 -7.96 16.23
C PRO A 386 -15.83 -9.24 16.23
N ARG A 387 -16.15 -9.80 15.05
CA ARG A 387 -17.03 -10.96 14.90
C ARG A 387 -16.23 -12.24 15.10
N ARG A 388 -16.51 -12.95 16.19
CA ARG A 388 -15.85 -14.22 16.54
C ARG A 388 -16.69 -15.38 16.05
N VAL A 389 -16.04 -16.53 15.81
CA VAL A 389 -16.75 -17.80 15.49
C VAL A 389 -17.77 -18.14 16.60
N SER A 390 -17.44 -17.82 17.86
CA SER A 390 -18.31 -18.02 19.02
C SER A 390 -19.60 -17.19 19.02
N ASP A 391 -19.70 -16.15 18.18
CA ASP A 391 -20.88 -15.28 18.11
C ASP A 391 -22.01 -15.89 17.28
N TYR A 392 -21.76 -17.03 16.63
CA TYR A 392 -22.69 -17.73 15.74
C TYR A 392 -23.01 -19.12 16.27
N GLU A 393 -24.25 -19.57 16.07
CA GLU A 393 -24.67 -20.93 16.44
C GLU A 393 -23.92 -22.01 15.65
N THR A 394 -23.57 -21.70 14.39
CA THR A 394 -22.83 -22.59 13.50
C THR A 394 -21.81 -21.80 12.68
N VAL A 395 -20.79 -22.49 12.18
CA VAL A 395 -19.79 -21.92 11.26
C VAL A 395 -20.44 -21.39 9.98
N GLU A 396 -21.56 -21.97 9.57
CA GLU A 396 -22.34 -21.50 8.40
C GLU A 396 -22.86 -20.08 8.60
N GLY A 397 -23.29 -19.71 9.81
CA GLY A 397 -23.71 -18.34 10.09
C GLY A 397 -22.58 -17.31 9.91
N LEU A 398 -21.36 -17.67 10.30
CA LEU A 398 -20.18 -16.85 10.02
C LEU A 398 -19.90 -16.79 8.51
N ARG A 399 -19.95 -17.93 7.81
CA ARG A 399 -19.73 -18.01 6.36
C ARG A 399 -20.69 -17.09 5.60
N GLU A 400 -21.99 -17.16 5.90
CA GLU A 400 -23.01 -16.29 5.28
C GLU A 400 -22.71 -14.82 5.56
N THR A 401 -22.35 -14.48 6.79
CA THR A 401 -21.99 -13.09 7.16
C THR A 401 -20.75 -12.60 6.39
N LEU A 402 -19.73 -13.44 6.21
CA LEU A 402 -18.54 -13.10 5.42
C LEU A 402 -18.89 -12.85 3.95
N ILE A 403 -19.69 -13.73 3.35
CA ILE A 403 -20.13 -13.62 1.96
C ILE A 403 -20.96 -12.34 1.76
N ASP A 404 -21.92 -12.08 2.64
CA ASP A 404 -22.77 -10.89 2.55
C ASP A 404 -21.97 -9.59 2.74
N ALA A 405 -21.00 -9.59 3.65
CA ALA A 405 -20.11 -8.45 3.86
C ALA A 405 -19.22 -8.18 2.64
N LEU A 406 -18.61 -9.23 2.06
CA LEU A 406 -17.80 -9.12 0.84
C LEU A 406 -18.63 -8.60 -0.32
N ARG A 407 -19.81 -9.19 -0.56
CA ARG A 407 -20.71 -8.79 -1.64
C ARG A 407 -21.18 -7.35 -1.49
N SER A 408 -21.58 -6.96 -0.29
CA SER A 408 -22.05 -5.60 0.00
C SER A 408 -20.92 -4.58 -0.20
N TYR A 409 -19.72 -4.89 0.30
CA TYR A 409 -18.55 -4.03 0.17
C TYR A 409 -18.11 -3.89 -1.30
N ARG A 410 -18.06 -4.99 -2.06
CA ARG A 410 -17.78 -4.94 -3.51
C ARG A 410 -18.79 -4.05 -4.23
N ARG A 411 -20.10 -4.27 -4.03
CA ARG A 411 -21.14 -3.42 -4.62
C ARG A 411 -20.94 -1.93 -4.28
N GLN A 412 -20.52 -1.62 -3.05
CA GLN A 412 -20.23 -0.25 -2.63
C GLN A 412 -18.98 0.33 -3.31
N GLN A 413 -17.91 -0.44 -3.47
CA GLN A 413 -16.68 0.01 -4.16
C GLN A 413 -16.91 0.31 -5.65
N HIS A 414 -17.80 -0.44 -6.31
CA HIS A 414 -18.17 -0.21 -7.70
C HIS A 414 -19.16 0.98 -7.86
N ARG A 415 -19.83 1.41 -6.80
CA ARG A 415 -20.70 2.60 -6.83
C ARG A 415 -19.85 3.86 -6.89
N GLY A 416 -20.09 4.69 -7.91
CA GLY A 416 -19.47 6.00 -8.05
C GLY A 416 -18.09 6.06 -8.71
N VAL A 417 -17.51 4.92 -9.09
CA VAL A 417 -16.23 4.85 -9.81
C VAL A 417 -16.48 4.54 -11.29
N VAL A 418 -15.78 5.23 -12.18
CA VAL A 418 -15.72 4.85 -13.61
C VAL A 418 -14.40 4.08 -13.81
N ALA A 419 -14.50 2.76 -13.95
CA ALA A 419 -13.36 1.90 -14.20
C ALA A 419 -13.08 1.79 -15.71
N ASP A 420 -11.85 1.43 -16.09
CA ASP A 420 -11.58 1.07 -17.48
C ASP A 420 -12.11 -0.36 -17.74
N PHE A 421 -12.62 -0.60 -18.94
CA PHE A 421 -13.28 -1.86 -19.29
C PHE A 421 -12.25 -2.96 -19.51
N GLU A 422 -12.36 -4.00 -18.69
CA GLU A 422 -11.64 -5.26 -18.83
C GLU A 422 -12.64 -6.39 -18.89
N ALA A 423 -12.54 -7.24 -19.90
CA ALA A 423 -13.53 -8.27 -20.13
C ALA A 423 -13.66 -9.15 -18.88
N GLU A 424 -12.55 -9.70 -18.38
CA GLU A 424 -12.42 -10.61 -17.24
C GLU A 424 -13.15 -10.12 -15.98
N MET A 425 -13.01 -8.81 -15.71
CA MET A 425 -13.46 -8.14 -14.51
C MET A 425 -14.87 -7.54 -14.63
N PHE A 426 -15.36 -7.33 -15.87
CA PHE A 426 -16.65 -6.69 -16.11
C PHE A 426 -17.82 -7.54 -15.60
N GLU A 427 -18.63 -6.94 -14.72
CA GLU A 427 -19.90 -7.43 -14.23
C GLU A 427 -21.07 -6.74 -14.97
N PRO A 428 -21.75 -7.46 -15.89
CA PRO A 428 -22.73 -6.85 -16.80
C PRO A 428 -23.95 -6.19 -16.11
N GLU A 429 -24.22 -6.51 -14.85
CA GLU A 429 -25.40 -6.04 -14.12
C GLU A 429 -25.11 -4.87 -13.16
N SER A 430 -23.84 -4.58 -12.88
CA SER A 430 -23.43 -3.64 -11.82
C SER A 430 -22.42 -2.59 -12.27
N ASP A 431 -21.66 -2.83 -13.36
CA ASP A 431 -20.52 -1.98 -13.70
C ASP A 431 -20.85 -0.80 -14.62
N PHE A 432 -20.21 0.34 -14.31
CA PHE A 432 -20.11 1.50 -15.18
C PHE A 432 -18.65 1.70 -15.62
N SER A 433 -18.34 1.33 -16.85
CA SER A 433 -16.96 1.26 -17.36
C SER A 433 -16.73 2.16 -18.57
N ARG A 434 -15.46 2.39 -18.91
CA ARG A 434 -15.01 3.14 -20.08
C ARG A 434 -14.10 2.29 -20.97
N ILE A 435 -14.25 2.42 -22.28
CA ILE A 435 -13.23 2.04 -23.26
C ILE A 435 -12.61 3.33 -23.82
N GLY A 436 -11.28 3.39 -23.91
CA GLY A 436 -10.54 4.56 -24.38
C GLY A 436 -10.07 5.49 -23.26
N SER A 437 -9.18 6.42 -23.60
CA SER A 437 -8.45 7.29 -22.65
C SER A 437 -9.01 8.72 -22.56
N GLY A 438 -9.88 9.09 -23.49
CA GLY A 438 -10.43 10.42 -23.63
C GLY A 438 -11.60 10.73 -22.67
N SER A 439 -12.36 11.77 -23.01
CA SER A 439 -13.52 12.19 -22.21
C SER A 439 -14.69 11.21 -22.36
N LEU A 440 -15.53 11.09 -21.32
CA LEU A 440 -16.77 10.29 -21.36
C LEU A 440 -17.91 10.93 -22.18
N GLY A 441 -17.73 12.17 -22.66
CA GLY A 441 -18.83 12.98 -23.24
C GLY A 441 -19.84 13.45 -22.18
N GLY A 442 -20.79 14.32 -22.54
CA GLY A 442 -21.72 14.90 -21.55
C GLY A 442 -22.69 13.88 -20.96
N LYS A 443 -23.28 12.99 -21.77
CA LYS A 443 -24.19 11.94 -21.28
C LYS A 443 -23.48 10.91 -20.39
N GLY A 444 -22.30 10.45 -20.81
CA GLY A 444 -21.47 9.53 -20.03
C GLY A 444 -21.02 10.16 -18.70
N ARG A 445 -20.56 11.42 -18.73
CA ARG A 445 -20.24 12.17 -17.49
C ARG A 445 -21.46 12.37 -16.60
N GLY A 446 -22.64 12.64 -17.16
CA GLY A 446 -23.87 12.81 -16.39
C GLY A 446 -24.25 11.55 -15.63
N LEU A 447 -24.24 10.39 -16.31
CA LEU A 447 -24.48 9.09 -15.65
C LEU A 447 -23.40 8.76 -14.62
N ALA A 448 -22.13 9.00 -14.94
CA ALA A 448 -21.03 8.84 -13.99
C ALA A 448 -21.20 9.73 -12.76
N PHE A 449 -21.64 10.97 -12.93
CA PHE A 449 -21.90 11.91 -11.84
C PHE A 449 -23.08 11.47 -10.97
N VAL A 450 -24.17 10.97 -11.57
CA VAL A 450 -25.29 10.39 -10.81
C VAL A 450 -24.82 9.16 -10.04
N ASN A 451 -24.03 8.28 -10.66
CA ASN A 451 -23.46 7.11 -9.99
C ASN A 451 -22.60 7.53 -8.78
N PHE A 452 -21.78 8.58 -8.95
CA PHE A 452 -20.99 9.18 -7.88
C PHE A 452 -21.87 9.74 -6.75
N MET A 453 -22.93 10.48 -7.09
CA MET A 453 -23.87 10.99 -6.08
C MET A 453 -24.56 9.85 -5.32
N LEU A 454 -25.02 8.80 -5.99
CA LEU A 454 -25.64 7.65 -5.31
C LEU A 454 -24.67 6.92 -4.37
N SER A 455 -23.36 6.98 -4.62
CA SER A 455 -22.35 6.43 -3.69
C SER A 455 -22.15 7.27 -2.43
N ASP A 456 -22.45 8.57 -2.51
CA ASP A 456 -22.19 9.55 -1.45
C ASP A 456 -23.40 9.75 -0.52
N TYR A 457 -24.60 9.46 -1.01
CA TYR A 457 -25.85 9.54 -0.26
C TYR A 457 -26.38 8.14 0.00
N ASP A 458 -26.46 7.75 1.27
CA ASP A 458 -27.03 6.45 1.71
C ASP A 458 -28.57 6.43 1.56
N LEU A 459 -29.02 6.49 0.30
CA LEU A 459 -30.44 6.51 -0.04
C LEU A 459 -31.13 5.20 0.34
N GLU A 460 -30.40 4.08 0.35
CA GLU A 460 -30.94 2.78 0.74
C GLU A 460 -31.29 2.75 2.23
N ALA A 461 -30.45 3.31 3.11
CA ALA A 461 -30.80 3.44 4.53
C ALA A 461 -31.97 4.40 4.75
N ARG A 462 -32.07 5.45 3.91
CA ARG A 462 -33.10 6.49 4.06
C ARG A 462 -34.46 6.07 3.48
N PHE A 463 -34.46 5.24 2.43
CA PHE A 463 -35.66 4.75 1.73
C PHE A 463 -35.53 3.24 1.44
N PRO A 464 -35.71 2.36 2.44
CA PRO A 464 -35.48 0.92 2.30
C PRO A 464 -36.34 0.22 1.23
N GLU A 465 -37.48 0.81 0.87
CA GLU A 465 -38.41 0.26 -0.12
C GLU A 465 -38.12 0.72 -1.57
N VAL A 466 -37.16 1.64 -1.77
CA VAL A 466 -36.88 2.25 -3.07
C VAL A 466 -35.44 1.96 -3.49
N GLN A 467 -35.27 1.20 -4.56
CA GLN A 467 -33.96 0.98 -5.18
C GLN A 467 -33.71 2.01 -6.29
N VAL A 468 -32.68 2.84 -6.11
CA VAL A 468 -32.21 3.80 -7.11
C VAL A 468 -30.82 3.36 -7.57
N SER A 469 -30.66 3.11 -8.87
CA SER A 469 -29.38 2.72 -9.46
C SER A 469 -29.17 3.37 -10.82
N VAL A 470 -27.90 3.47 -11.23
CA VAL A 470 -27.54 3.77 -12.62
C VAL A 470 -27.44 2.44 -13.38
N PRO A 471 -28.02 2.32 -14.58
CA PRO A 471 -27.88 1.11 -15.37
C PRO A 471 -26.41 0.82 -15.68
N ALA A 472 -26.03 -0.46 -15.66
CA ALA A 472 -24.72 -0.88 -16.13
C ALA A 472 -24.48 -0.40 -17.56
N ALA A 473 -23.32 0.19 -17.80
CA ALA A 473 -23.01 0.84 -19.06
C ALA A 473 -21.52 0.82 -19.37
N VAL A 474 -21.18 0.71 -20.66
CA VAL A 474 -19.82 0.89 -21.17
C VAL A 474 -19.80 2.12 -22.05
N VAL A 475 -18.97 3.10 -21.67
CA VAL A 475 -18.82 4.37 -22.40
C VAL A 475 -17.61 4.29 -23.32
N LEU A 476 -17.83 4.48 -24.63
CA LEU A 476 -16.74 4.71 -25.57
C LEU A 476 -16.28 6.17 -25.45
N ALA A 477 -15.02 6.38 -25.05
CA ALA A 477 -14.46 7.70 -24.87
C ALA A 477 -14.23 8.43 -26.20
N THR A 478 -14.13 9.76 -26.13
CA THR A 478 -14.08 10.63 -27.32
C THR A 478 -12.89 10.38 -28.23
N ASP A 479 -11.75 9.95 -27.68
CA ASP A 479 -10.53 9.63 -28.43
C ASP A 479 -10.74 8.48 -29.43
N ILE A 480 -11.66 7.56 -29.15
CA ILE A 480 -12.00 6.46 -30.07
C ILE A 480 -12.63 7.01 -31.35
N PHE A 481 -13.47 8.03 -31.24
CA PHE A 481 -14.07 8.64 -32.42
C PHE A 481 -12.99 9.30 -33.28
N ASP A 482 -12.08 10.05 -32.66
CA ASP A 482 -10.96 10.69 -33.36
C ASP A 482 -10.05 9.68 -34.06
N ARG A 483 -9.65 8.62 -33.37
CA ARG A 483 -8.86 7.52 -33.95
C ARG A 483 -9.59 6.83 -35.10
N THR A 484 -10.89 6.61 -34.96
CA THR A 484 -11.73 6.03 -36.02
C THR A 484 -11.76 6.93 -37.25
N LEU A 485 -11.84 8.25 -37.08
CA LEU A 485 -11.80 9.18 -38.22
C LEU A 485 -10.44 9.16 -38.92
N GLU A 486 -9.35 9.13 -38.17
CA GLU A 486 -7.98 9.12 -38.69
C GLU A 486 -7.65 7.83 -39.44
N GLU A 487 -7.84 6.67 -38.80
CA GLU A 487 -7.51 5.36 -39.38
C GLU A 487 -8.34 5.04 -40.64
N ASN A 488 -9.52 5.64 -40.78
CA ASN A 488 -10.40 5.47 -41.95
C ASN A 488 -10.31 6.64 -42.94
N ASN A 489 -9.44 7.64 -42.71
CA ASN A 489 -9.32 8.84 -43.53
C ASN A 489 -10.68 9.56 -43.77
N LEU A 490 -11.49 9.66 -42.72
CA LEU A 490 -12.84 10.22 -42.79
C LEU A 490 -12.92 11.69 -42.39
N ARG A 491 -11.92 12.23 -41.69
CA ARG A 491 -12.01 13.58 -41.08
C ARG A 491 -12.23 14.68 -42.12
N ASP A 492 -11.31 14.82 -43.07
CA ASP A 492 -11.41 15.86 -44.11
C ASP A 492 -12.63 15.64 -45.01
N PHE A 493 -12.85 14.39 -45.42
CA PHE A 493 -13.99 14.02 -46.24
C PHE A 493 -15.34 14.37 -45.59
N ALA A 494 -15.51 14.13 -44.29
CA ALA A 494 -16.75 14.42 -43.57
C ALA A 494 -17.01 15.92 -43.41
N LEU A 495 -15.96 16.73 -43.31
CA LEU A 495 -16.06 18.19 -43.19
C LEU A 495 -16.38 18.86 -44.52
N GLU A 496 -15.87 18.33 -45.62
CA GLU A 496 -16.03 18.92 -46.96
C GLU A 496 -17.26 18.41 -47.72
N SER A 497 -17.71 17.18 -47.43
CA SER A 497 -18.81 16.56 -48.15
C SER A 497 -20.16 17.22 -47.83
N LYS A 498 -20.88 17.62 -48.88
CA LYS A 498 -22.29 18.07 -48.78
C LYS A 498 -23.30 16.93 -48.97
N ASP A 499 -22.82 15.72 -49.31
CA ASP A 499 -23.66 14.55 -49.51
C ASP A 499 -23.71 13.70 -48.23
N HIS A 500 -24.78 13.86 -47.47
CA HIS A 500 -25.02 13.10 -46.24
C HIS A 500 -25.16 11.59 -46.47
N GLN A 501 -25.64 11.15 -47.64
CA GLN A 501 -25.80 9.72 -47.93
C GLN A 501 -24.43 9.06 -48.14
N GLU A 502 -23.54 9.72 -48.87
CA GLU A 502 -22.17 9.23 -49.07
C GLU A 502 -21.39 9.26 -47.75
N VAL A 503 -21.59 10.27 -46.90
CA VAL A 503 -21.05 10.29 -45.53
C VAL A 503 -21.52 9.06 -44.74
N ALA A 504 -22.83 8.84 -44.66
CA ALA A 504 -23.39 7.69 -43.93
C ALA A 504 -22.86 6.34 -44.46
N LYS A 505 -22.74 6.20 -45.78
CA LYS A 505 -22.23 4.98 -46.42
C LYS A 505 -20.76 4.73 -46.07
N ARG A 506 -19.90 5.75 -46.03
CA ARG A 506 -18.50 5.57 -45.65
C ARG A 506 -18.33 5.28 -44.18
N PHE A 507 -19.06 5.96 -43.30
CA PHE A 507 -19.05 5.65 -41.86
C PHE A 507 -19.52 4.22 -41.57
N ARG A 508 -20.53 3.69 -42.30
CA ARG A 508 -20.95 2.28 -42.17
C ARG A 508 -19.90 1.27 -42.60
N LYS A 509 -18.95 1.67 -43.46
CA LYS A 509 -17.84 0.83 -43.90
C LYS A 509 -16.58 1.03 -43.04
N ALA A 510 -16.57 2.05 -42.21
CA ALA A 510 -15.45 2.37 -41.33
C ALA A 510 -15.20 1.23 -40.34
N ARG A 511 -13.94 1.02 -40.00
CA ARG A 511 -13.53 0.04 -39.01
C ARG A 511 -13.14 0.76 -37.73
N PHE A 512 -13.55 0.21 -36.59
CA PHE A 512 -12.97 0.63 -35.32
C PHE A 512 -11.48 0.26 -35.28
N PRO A 513 -10.67 1.03 -34.52
CA PRO A 513 -9.33 0.61 -34.18
C PRO A 513 -9.29 -0.81 -33.62
N HIS A 514 -8.20 -1.52 -33.90
CA HIS A 514 -8.14 -2.97 -33.66
C HIS A 514 -8.36 -3.37 -32.20
N ASP A 515 -7.73 -2.63 -31.28
CA ASP A 515 -7.87 -2.77 -29.82
C ASP A 515 -9.32 -2.57 -29.36
N VAL A 516 -9.95 -1.48 -29.81
CA VAL A 516 -11.35 -1.16 -29.47
C VAL A 516 -12.30 -2.23 -30.01
N TYR A 517 -12.06 -2.71 -31.23
CA TYR A 517 -12.85 -3.78 -31.83
C TYR A 517 -12.76 -5.09 -31.02
N GLN A 518 -11.57 -5.44 -30.52
CA GLN A 518 -11.41 -6.60 -29.64
C GLN A 518 -12.20 -6.43 -28.34
N GLN A 519 -12.07 -5.29 -27.65
CA GLN A 519 -12.80 -5.02 -26.40
C GLN A 519 -14.33 -5.06 -26.60
N LEU A 520 -14.85 -4.49 -27.70
CA LEU A 520 -16.26 -4.57 -28.03
C LEU A 520 -16.72 -6.00 -28.29
N ARG A 521 -15.89 -6.83 -28.95
CA ARG A 521 -16.19 -8.24 -29.16
C ARG A 521 -16.26 -8.99 -27.83
N ASP A 522 -15.38 -8.68 -26.88
CA ASP A 522 -15.38 -9.33 -25.58
C ASP A 522 -16.55 -8.88 -24.70
N LEU A 523 -16.94 -7.60 -24.77
CA LEU A 523 -18.19 -7.10 -24.19
C LEU A 523 -19.39 -7.89 -24.71
N LEU A 524 -19.49 -8.08 -26.04
CA LEU A 524 -20.60 -8.80 -26.67
C LEU A 524 -20.64 -10.30 -26.32
N LYS A 525 -19.52 -10.92 -25.95
CA LYS A 525 -19.53 -12.31 -25.44
C LYS A 525 -20.17 -12.40 -24.05
N ARG A 526 -20.11 -11.32 -23.26
CA ARG A 526 -20.61 -11.27 -21.87
C ARG A 526 -22.01 -10.70 -21.77
N ALA A 527 -22.35 -9.74 -22.62
CA ALA A 527 -23.69 -9.19 -22.71
C ALA A 527 -24.63 -10.16 -23.42
N THR A 528 -25.21 -11.11 -22.67
CA THR A 528 -26.20 -12.09 -23.16
C THR A 528 -27.62 -11.50 -23.29
N TYR A 529 -27.76 -10.19 -23.21
CA TYR A 529 -29.01 -9.42 -23.23
C TYR A 529 -29.00 -8.32 -24.30
N PRO A 530 -30.16 -7.77 -24.69
CA PRO A 530 -30.21 -6.69 -25.69
C PRO A 530 -29.48 -5.43 -25.22
N LEU A 531 -28.66 -4.84 -26.10
CA LEU A 531 -27.93 -3.61 -25.83
C LEU A 531 -28.68 -2.37 -26.33
N ALA A 532 -28.78 -1.35 -25.49
CA ALA A 532 -29.24 -0.03 -25.88
C ALA A 532 -28.03 0.87 -26.19
N ILE A 533 -27.87 1.24 -27.47
CA ILE A 533 -26.77 2.11 -27.91
C ILE A 533 -27.24 3.57 -27.94
N ARG A 534 -26.47 4.45 -27.30
CA ARG A 534 -26.74 5.90 -27.24
C ARG A 534 -25.50 6.67 -27.67
N SER A 535 -25.68 7.70 -28.48
CA SER A 535 -24.62 8.64 -28.84
C SER A 535 -24.70 9.89 -27.95
N SER A 536 -23.54 10.49 -27.67
CA SER A 536 -23.42 11.84 -27.09
C SER A 536 -22.85 12.75 -28.16
N SER A 537 -23.40 13.97 -28.30
CA SER A 537 -22.90 14.99 -29.20
C SER A 537 -22.40 16.19 -28.41
N LEU A 538 -21.24 16.74 -28.79
CA LEU A 538 -20.69 17.99 -28.24
C LEU A 538 -21.66 19.18 -28.39
N LEU A 539 -22.46 19.17 -29.47
CA LEU A 539 -23.41 20.24 -29.79
C LEU A 539 -24.75 20.09 -29.06
N GLU A 540 -25.13 18.88 -28.62
CA GLU A 540 -26.33 18.69 -27.78
C GLU A 540 -26.11 19.23 -26.35
N ASP A 541 -24.86 19.24 -25.87
CA ASP A 541 -24.51 19.60 -24.49
C ASP A 541 -24.07 21.08 -24.34
N SER A 542 -24.00 21.85 -25.44
CA SER A 542 -23.55 23.24 -25.46
C SER A 542 -24.73 24.22 -25.41
N GLN A 543 -25.34 24.40 -24.23
CA GLN A 543 -26.45 25.35 -24.03
C GLN A 543 -26.10 26.83 -24.33
N TYR A 544 -24.83 27.16 -24.53
CA TYR A 544 -24.32 28.52 -24.72
C TYR A 544 -23.60 28.76 -26.06
N GLN A 545 -23.63 27.81 -27.00
CA GLN A 545 -23.18 28.06 -28.36
C GLN A 545 -24.39 28.34 -29.27
N PRO A 546 -24.35 29.41 -30.09
CA PRO A 546 -25.44 29.76 -31.00
C PRO A 546 -25.67 28.73 -32.11
#